data_AF-A0A9P4TDK9-F1
#
_entry.id   AF-A0A9P4TDK9-F1
#
_cell.length_a   1.000
_cell.length_b   1.000
_cell.length_c   1.000
_cell.angle_alpha   90.00
_cell.angle_beta   90.00
_cell.angle_gamma   90.00
#
_symmetry.space_group_name_H-M   'P 1'
#
loop_
_entity.id
_entity.type
_entity.pdbx_description
1 polymer ?
#
loop_
_entity_poly.entity_id
_entity_poly.type
_entity_poly.pdbx_seq_one_letter_code
_entity_poly.pdbx_strand_id
1 'polypeptide(L)'
;MLETFSKVLSLSAPKFEVAGAHLKRDATVQLIEVCKALICCLKAQSVSIDELPNLPDERLPRTMRLIQNRHIDIQNHVATIVSGTGLATASWVCEFSDARTAMEGKVRCINRQSKLVNWRVAARRYWPIMIETYEWLSPLTSQLQEEAEQALQEQQVRPPTA
;
A
#
# COMPACT_ATOMS: atom_id res chain seq x y z
N MET A 1 30.91 -2.72 -42.93
CA MET A 1 30.51 -1.30 -42.99
C MET A 1 28.97 -1.18 -42.96
N LEU A 2 28.31 -1.73 -41.93
CA LEU A 2 26.84 -1.71 -41.75
C LEU A 2 26.48 -1.91 -40.25
N GLU A 3 26.88 -1.00 -39.36
CA GLU A 3 26.51 -1.06 -37.92
C GLU A 3 25.85 0.24 -37.40
N THR A 4 25.40 1.13 -38.28
CA THR A 4 24.98 2.49 -37.87
C THR A 4 23.47 2.71 -37.73
N PHE A 5 22.62 1.71 -37.93
CA PHE A 5 21.16 1.94 -37.95
C PHE A 5 20.38 1.60 -36.67
N SER A 6 21.02 1.08 -35.62
CA SER A 6 20.28 0.71 -34.40
C SER A 6 20.00 1.86 -33.42
N LYS A 7 20.47 3.09 -33.69
CA LYS A 7 20.32 4.24 -32.77
C LYS A 7 19.12 5.16 -33.03
N VAL A 8 18.30 4.93 -34.06
CA VAL A 8 17.34 5.95 -34.53
C VAL A 8 15.92 5.84 -33.94
N LEU A 9 15.53 4.76 -33.24
CA LEU A 9 14.15 4.63 -32.76
C LEU A 9 14.02 4.03 -31.35
N SER A 10 14.84 4.46 -30.40
CA SER A 10 14.42 4.36 -29.00
C SER A 10 13.53 5.56 -28.67
N LEU A 11 12.30 5.58 -29.22
CA LEU A 11 11.24 6.45 -28.73
C LEU A 11 11.07 6.12 -27.24
N SER A 12 11.61 6.99 -26.39
CA SER A 12 11.52 6.82 -24.94
C SER A 12 10.04 6.77 -24.57
N ALA A 13 9.61 5.68 -23.93
CA ALA A 13 8.23 5.51 -23.52
C ALA A 13 7.75 6.75 -22.72
N PRO A 14 6.48 7.18 -22.89
CA PRO A 14 5.93 8.32 -22.17
C PRO A 14 6.10 8.13 -20.66
N LYS A 15 6.57 9.19 -19.98
CA LYS A 15 6.80 9.20 -18.53
C LYS A 15 5.77 10.09 -17.83
N PHE A 16 5.12 9.53 -16.83
CA PHE A 16 4.07 10.13 -16.01
C PHE A 16 4.69 10.67 -14.73
N GLU A 17 4.39 11.91 -14.38
CA GLU A 17 4.82 12.46 -13.09
C GLU A 17 3.80 12.09 -12.02
N VAL A 18 4.23 11.29 -11.03
CA VAL A 18 3.40 10.84 -9.90
C VAL A 18 4.21 11.02 -8.64
N ALA A 19 3.73 11.84 -7.70
CA ALA A 19 4.47 12.20 -6.48
C ALA A 19 5.92 12.68 -6.75
N GLY A 20 6.14 13.35 -7.88
CA GLY A 20 7.46 13.81 -8.34
C GLY A 20 8.38 12.72 -8.90
N ALA A 21 7.90 11.48 -9.04
CA ALA A 21 8.58 10.40 -9.75
C ALA A 21 8.11 10.32 -11.21
N HIS A 22 9.05 10.04 -12.12
CA HIS A 22 8.72 9.78 -13.53
C HIS A 22 8.52 8.28 -13.76
N LEU A 23 7.26 7.85 -13.84
CA LEU A 23 6.87 6.45 -14.02
C LEU A 23 6.54 6.15 -15.49
N LYS A 24 6.77 4.92 -15.94
CA LYS A 24 6.24 4.45 -17.24
C LYS A 24 4.75 4.14 -17.11
N ARG A 25 4.02 4.15 -18.22
CA ARG A 25 2.57 3.83 -18.25
C ARG A 25 2.22 2.58 -17.46
N ASP A 26 2.89 1.46 -17.75
CA ASP A 26 2.59 0.17 -17.12
C ASP A 26 2.85 0.20 -15.60
N ALA A 27 3.90 0.92 -15.18
CA ALA A 27 4.20 1.10 -13.76
C ALA A 27 3.14 1.98 -13.07
N THR A 28 2.65 3.03 -13.74
CA THR A 28 1.56 3.86 -13.22
C THR A 28 0.25 3.09 -13.11
N VAL A 29 -0.10 2.29 -14.12
CA VAL A 29 -1.29 1.41 -14.08
C VAL A 29 -1.17 0.40 -12.93
N GLN A 30 -0.01 -0.24 -12.79
CA GLN A 30 0.22 -1.18 -11.69
C GLN A 30 0.11 -0.49 -10.33
N LEU A 31 0.63 0.73 -10.20
CA LEU A 31 0.55 1.51 -8.95
C LEU A 31 -0.92 1.80 -8.58
N ILE A 32 -1.74 2.20 -9.55
CA ILE A 32 -3.18 2.44 -9.33
C ILE A 32 -3.87 1.16 -8.83
N GLU A 33 -3.62 0.02 -9.47
CA GLU A 33 -4.23 -1.25 -9.07
C GLU A 33 -3.78 -1.69 -7.66
N VAL A 34 -2.51 -1.46 -7.31
CA VAL A 34 -2.00 -1.71 -5.95
C VAL A 34 -2.67 -0.77 -4.93
N CYS A 35 -2.84 0.52 -5.24
CA CYS A 35 -3.52 1.46 -4.36
C CYS A 35 -4.99 1.06 -4.13
N LYS A 36 -5.74 0.70 -5.20
CA LYS A 36 -7.12 0.23 -5.09
C LYS A 36 -7.24 -1.02 -4.21
N ALA A 37 -6.36 -2.00 -4.42
CA ALA A 37 -6.31 -3.21 -3.61
C ALA A 37 -6.02 -2.88 -2.14
N LEU A 38 -5.03 -2.00 -1.88
CA LEU A 38 -4.68 -1.57 -0.54
C LEU A 38 -5.84 -0.86 0.16
N ILE A 39 -6.55 0.07 -0.49
CA ILE A 39 -7.72 0.76 0.07
C ILE A 39 -8.81 -0.25 0.47
N CYS A 40 -9.10 -1.22 -0.40
CA CYS A 40 -10.07 -2.28 -0.10
C CYS A 40 -9.65 -3.11 1.12
N CYS A 41 -8.37 -3.48 1.18
CA CYS A 41 -7.80 -4.24 2.29
C CYS A 41 -7.84 -3.47 3.61
N LEU A 42 -7.45 -2.18 3.61
CA LEU A 42 -7.48 -1.31 4.79
C LEU A 42 -8.90 -1.21 5.35
N LYS A 43 -9.89 -0.91 4.49
CA LYS A 43 -11.30 -0.81 4.91
C LYS A 43 -11.82 -2.12 5.51
N ALA A 44 -11.59 -3.26 4.85
CA ALA A 44 -12.04 -4.56 5.33
C ALA A 44 -11.34 -4.97 6.64
N GLN A 45 -10.07 -4.60 6.78
CA GLN A 45 -9.26 -4.86 7.97
C GLN A 45 -9.76 -4.07 9.17
N SER A 46 -10.00 -2.77 9.03
CA SER A 46 -10.54 -1.92 10.11
C SER A 46 -11.85 -2.48 10.64
N VAL A 47 -12.81 -2.79 9.76
CA VAL A 47 -14.09 -3.41 10.15
C VAL A 47 -13.90 -4.69 10.96
N SER A 48 -12.98 -5.57 10.52
CA SER A 48 -12.75 -6.84 11.21
C SER A 48 -12.11 -6.66 12.59
N ILE A 49 -11.29 -5.62 12.77
CA ILE A 49 -10.67 -5.31 14.05
C ILE A 49 -11.67 -4.63 15.00
N ASP A 50 -12.52 -3.73 14.49
CA ASP A 50 -13.57 -3.06 15.26
C ASP A 50 -14.59 -4.06 15.85
N GLU A 51 -14.82 -5.17 15.16
CA GLU A 51 -15.71 -6.23 15.63
C GLU A 51 -15.08 -7.11 16.74
N LEU A 52 -13.74 -7.12 16.89
CA LEU A 52 -13.05 -8.02 17.81
C LEU A 52 -13.53 -7.96 19.26
N PRO A 53 -13.77 -6.78 19.89
CA PRO A 53 -14.20 -6.70 21.27
C PRO A 53 -15.53 -7.43 21.51
N ASN A 54 -16.42 -7.46 20.51
CA ASN A 54 -17.77 -8.00 20.61
C ASN A 54 -17.90 -9.42 20.04
N LEU A 55 -16.85 -9.96 19.43
CA LEU A 55 -16.89 -11.24 18.76
C LEU A 55 -16.97 -12.40 19.78
N PRO A 56 -17.82 -13.42 19.59
CA PRO A 56 -17.81 -14.63 20.42
C PRO A 56 -16.48 -15.40 20.33
N ASP A 57 -16.09 -16.07 21.42
CA ASP A 57 -14.80 -16.76 21.52
C ASP A 57 -14.65 -17.91 20.52
N GLU A 58 -15.73 -18.52 20.06
CA GLU A 58 -15.72 -19.59 19.05
C GLU A 58 -15.38 -19.05 17.66
N ARG A 59 -15.75 -17.79 17.37
CA ARG A 59 -15.48 -17.13 16.08
C ARG A 59 -14.10 -16.47 16.05
N LEU A 60 -13.56 -16.12 17.21
CA LEU A 60 -12.30 -15.40 17.36
C LEU A 60 -11.11 -16.02 16.60
N PRO A 61 -10.83 -17.34 16.66
CA PRO A 61 -9.70 -17.92 15.93
C PRO A 61 -9.78 -17.70 14.42
N ARG A 62 -10.98 -17.82 13.84
CA ARG A 62 -11.20 -17.63 12.40
C ARG A 62 -11.00 -16.18 12.00
N THR A 63 -11.58 -15.24 12.75
CA THR A 63 -11.42 -13.81 12.50
C THR A 63 -9.97 -13.37 12.68
N MET A 64 -9.26 -13.89 13.70
CA MET A 64 -7.85 -13.59 13.88
C MET A 64 -6.98 -14.04 12.71
N ARG A 65 -7.22 -15.25 12.18
CA ARG A 65 -6.48 -15.72 10.99
C ARG A 65 -6.74 -14.82 9.78
N LEU A 66 -7.98 -14.38 9.60
CA LEU A 66 -8.35 -13.46 8.52
C LEU A 66 -7.65 -12.11 8.65
N ILE A 67 -7.65 -11.54 9.86
CA ILE A 67 -6.94 -10.29 10.18
C ILE A 67 -5.44 -10.43 9.92
N GLN A 68 -4.83 -11.54 10.32
CA GLN A 68 -3.40 -11.79 10.10
C GLN A 68 -3.06 -11.93 8.60
N ASN A 69 -3.87 -12.68 7.85
CA ASN A 69 -3.66 -12.84 6.40
C ASN A 69 -3.77 -11.50 5.67
N ARG A 70 -4.84 -10.73 5.93
CA ARG A 70 -4.99 -9.40 5.34
C ARG A 70 -3.91 -8.42 5.76
N HIS A 71 -3.40 -8.54 6.99
CA HIS A 71 -2.26 -7.73 7.42
C HIS A 71 -1.02 -7.99 6.56
N ILE A 72 -0.74 -9.26 6.24
CA ILE A 72 0.35 -9.64 5.33
C ILE A 72 0.11 -9.04 3.94
N ASP A 73 -1.13 -9.11 3.42
CA ASP A 73 -1.48 -8.51 2.12
C ASP A 73 -1.27 -7.00 2.13
N ILE A 74 -1.71 -6.30 3.18
CA ILE A 74 -1.47 -4.86 3.37
C ILE A 74 0.03 -4.55 3.38
N GLN A 75 0.83 -5.31 4.13
CA GLN A 75 2.29 -5.12 4.15
C GLN A 75 2.92 -5.31 2.77
N ASN A 76 2.47 -6.31 2.01
CA ASN A 76 2.96 -6.56 0.65
C ASN A 76 2.60 -5.42 -0.32
N HIS A 77 1.37 -4.90 -0.24
CA HIS A 77 0.96 -3.74 -1.04
C HIS A 77 1.75 -2.49 -0.68
N VAL A 78 1.92 -2.18 0.61
CA VAL A 78 2.74 -1.05 1.06
C VAL A 78 4.19 -1.22 0.62
N ALA A 79 4.77 -2.41 0.73
CA ALA A 79 6.13 -2.67 0.24
C ALA A 79 6.25 -2.48 -1.29
N THR A 80 5.21 -2.85 -2.04
CA THR A 80 5.15 -2.63 -3.49
C THR A 80 5.09 -1.14 -3.81
N ILE A 81 4.29 -0.36 -3.08
CA ILE A 81 4.22 1.10 -3.21
C ILE A 81 5.61 1.70 -2.94
N VAL A 82 6.21 1.41 -1.78
CA VAL A 82 7.53 1.94 -1.38
C VAL A 82 8.60 1.62 -2.44
N SER A 83 8.57 0.41 -3.01
CA SER A 83 9.53 0.02 -4.05
C SER A 83 9.24 0.76 -5.38
N GLY A 84 7.97 0.90 -5.75
CA GLY A 84 7.54 1.57 -6.98
C GLY A 84 7.75 3.09 -6.95
N THR A 85 7.74 3.69 -5.76
CA THR A 85 7.89 5.13 -5.55
C THR A 85 9.26 5.52 -4.96
N GLY A 86 10.25 4.64 -4.97
CA GLY A 86 11.56 4.89 -4.35
C GLY A 86 12.35 6.07 -4.94
N LEU A 87 11.95 6.62 -6.09
CA LEU A 87 12.52 7.83 -6.70
C LEU A 87 11.60 9.05 -6.59
N ALA A 88 10.50 8.95 -5.83
CA ALA A 88 9.60 10.06 -5.58
C ALA A 88 10.29 11.13 -4.74
N THR A 89 10.03 12.40 -5.08
CA THR A 89 10.59 13.55 -4.36
C THR A 89 9.59 14.14 -3.37
N ALA A 90 8.31 13.78 -3.48
CA ALA A 90 7.29 14.21 -2.54
C ALA A 90 7.52 13.55 -1.17
N SER A 91 7.74 14.37 -0.13
CA SER A 91 8.10 13.90 1.21
C SER A 91 7.04 12.99 1.84
N TRP A 92 5.76 13.22 1.52
CA TRP A 92 4.66 12.41 2.03
C TRP A 92 4.69 10.95 1.54
N VAL A 93 5.47 10.62 0.50
CA VAL A 93 5.65 9.23 0.05
C VAL A 93 6.52 8.44 1.02
N CYS A 94 7.44 9.09 1.75
CA CYS A 94 8.25 8.45 2.78
C CYS A 94 7.39 7.87 3.91
N GLU A 95 6.20 8.43 4.11
CA GLU A 95 5.23 7.98 5.12
C GLU A 95 4.81 6.51 4.92
N PHE A 96 4.82 5.98 3.68
CA PHE A 96 4.57 4.55 3.46
C PHE A 96 5.67 3.65 4.05
N SER A 97 6.92 4.10 4.03
CA SER A 97 8.05 3.39 4.65
C SER A 97 7.93 3.41 6.18
N ASP A 98 7.52 4.56 6.73
CA ASP A 98 7.30 4.72 8.16
C ASP A 98 6.10 3.87 8.63
N ALA A 99 5.01 3.85 7.84
CA ALA A 99 3.86 2.98 8.06
C ALA A 99 4.26 1.52 8.14
N ARG A 100 5.06 1.07 7.18
CA ARG A 100 5.56 -0.31 7.11
C ARG A 100 6.34 -0.67 8.38
N THR A 101 7.28 0.19 8.76
CA THR A 101 8.10 0.00 9.96
C THR A 101 7.24 -0.04 11.22
N ALA A 102 6.27 0.86 11.35
CA ALA A 102 5.33 0.91 12.47
C ALA A 102 4.48 -0.37 12.55
N MET A 103 3.94 -0.84 11.42
CA MET A 103 3.17 -2.09 11.33
C MET A 103 3.98 -3.30 11.81
N GLU A 104 5.20 -3.47 11.32
CA GLU A 104 6.10 -4.55 11.74
C GLU A 104 6.41 -4.47 13.24
N GLY A 105 6.63 -3.27 13.77
CA GLY A 105 6.81 -3.03 15.21
C GLY A 105 5.59 -3.45 16.04
N LYS A 106 4.39 -3.03 15.64
CA LYS A 106 3.13 -3.33 16.33
C LYS A 106 2.83 -4.84 16.33
N VAL A 107 3.03 -5.55 15.20
CA VAL A 107 2.86 -7.01 15.16
C VAL A 107 3.82 -7.74 16.10
N ARG A 108 5.10 -7.33 16.13
CA ARG A 108 6.07 -7.89 17.09
C ARG A 108 5.61 -7.68 18.53
N CYS A 109 5.09 -6.50 18.85
CA CYS A 109 4.54 -6.20 20.17
C CYS A 109 3.34 -7.10 20.50
N ILE A 110 2.35 -7.20 19.61
CA ILE A 110 1.16 -8.05 19.77
C ILE A 110 1.56 -9.51 20.02
N ASN A 111 2.48 -10.05 19.22
CA ASN A 111 2.96 -11.42 19.34
C ASN A 111 3.69 -11.64 20.67
N ARG A 112 4.51 -10.69 21.11
CA ARG A 112 5.19 -10.75 22.42
C ARG A 112 4.18 -10.77 23.55
N GLN A 113 3.18 -9.88 23.52
CA GLN A 113 2.14 -9.81 24.54
C GLN A 113 1.27 -11.06 24.56
N SER A 114 0.95 -11.63 23.39
CA SER A 114 0.18 -12.88 23.27
C SER A 114 0.88 -14.11 23.88
N LYS A 115 2.19 -14.03 24.14
CA LYS A 115 2.93 -15.08 24.88
C LYS A 115 2.85 -14.88 26.40
N LEU A 116 2.67 -13.65 26.85
CA LEU A 116 2.62 -13.28 28.28
C LEU A 116 1.20 -13.38 28.84
N VAL A 117 0.20 -13.11 28.01
CA VAL A 117 -1.22 -13.23 28.37
C VAL A 117 -1.92 -14.20 27.42
N ASN A 118 -3.09 -14.70 27.79
CA ASN A 118 -3.93 -15.51 26.90
C ASN A 118 -4.10 -14.80 25.54
N TRP A 119 -3.82 -15.49 24.44
CA TRP A 119 -3.83 -14.91 23.09
C TRP A 119 -5.15 -14.23 22.73
N ARG A 120 -6.29 -14.70 23.27
CA ARG A 120 -7.61 -14.07 23.06
C ARG A 120 -7.69 -12.69 23.68
N VAL A 121 -7.17 -12.56 24.90
CA VAL A 121 -7.11 -11.29 25.64
C VAL A 121 -6.15 -10.33 24.93
N ALA A 122 -4.98 -10.81 24.52
CA ALA A 122 -4.06 -10.02 23.72
C ALA A 122 -4.69 -9.56 22.40
N ALA A 123 -5.45 -10.44 21.74
CA ALA A 123 -6.09 -10.15 20.47
C ALA A 123 -7.04 -8.95 20.60
N ARG A 124 -7.99 -9.01 21.54
CA ARG A 124 -8.97 -7.96 21.79
C ARG A 124 -8.34 -6.65 22.26
N ARG A 125 -7.23 -6.73 23.01
CA ARG A 125 -6.60 -5.54 23.60
C ARG A 125 -5.68 -4.81 22.62
N TYR A 126 -4.90 -5.54 21.83
CA TYR A 126 -3.79 -4.94 21.09
C TYR A 126 -4.01 -4.80 19.58
N TRP A 127 -4.88 -5.61 18.95
CA TRP A 127 -5.20 -5.39 17.54
C TRP A 127 -5.90 -4.07 17.25
N PRO A 128 -6.80 -3.55 18.10
CA PRO A 128 -7.38 -2.21 17.88
C PRO A 128 -6.35 -1.09 17.73
N ILE A 129 -5.16 -1.23 18.34
CA ILE A 129 -4.06 -0.25 18.22
C ILE A 129 -3.51 -0.19 16.76
N MET A 130 -3.77 -1.20 15.94
CA MET A 130 -3.41 -1.18 14.52
C MET A 130 -4.27 -0.23 13.69
N ILE A 131 -5.51 0.05 14.12
CA ILE A 131 -6.48 0.84 13.34
C ILE A 131 -5.92 2.21 13.00
N GLU A 132 -5.30 2.90 13.96
CA GLU A 132 -4.67 4.19 13.76
C GLU A 132 -3.70 4.20 12.56
N THR A 133 -2.89 3.13 12.39
CA THR A 133 -1.96 3.03 11.26
C THR A 133 -2.70 2.81 9.95
N TYR A 134 -3.81 2.08 9.95
CA TYR A 134 -4.62 1.86 8.75
C TYR A 134 -5.43 3.10 8.36
N GLU A 135 -6.00 3.81 9.33
CA GLU A 135 -6.69 5.08 9.14
C GLU A 135 -5.75 6.14 8.57
N TRP A 136 -4.50 6.14 9.03
CA TRP A 136 -3.48 7.03 8.52
C TRP A 136 -3.01 6.67 7.10
N LEU A 137 -2.86 5.38 6.78
CA LEU A 137 -2.50 4.91 5.44
C LEU A 137 -3.58 5.18 4.38
N SER A 138 -4.86 5.18 4.77
CA SER A 138 -5.99 5.32 3.85
C SER A 138 -5.93 6.61 3.01
N PRO A 139 -5.85 7.83 3.58
CA PRO A 139 -5.81 9.06 2.79
C PRO A 139 -4.55 9.16 1.93
N LEU A 140 -3.39 8.69 2.41
CA LEU A 140 -2.15 8.66 1.63
C LEU A 140 -2.28 7.76 0.39
N THR A 141 -2.92 6.61 0.56
CA THR A 141 -3.15 5.67 -0.55
C THR A 141 -4.13 6.24 -1.57
N SER A 142 -5.20 6.91 -1.12
CA SER A 142 -6.13 7.61 -2.02
C SER A 142 -5.45 8.73 -2.79
N GLN A 143 -4.67 9.58 -2.11
CA GLN A 143 -3.92 10.65 -2.77
C GLN A 143 -2.98 10.10 -3.85
N LEU A 144 -2.23 9.03 -3.55
CA LEU A 144 -1.34 8.41 -4.53
C LEU A 144 -2.09 7.83 -5.73
N GLN A 145 -3.26 7.23 -5.49
CA GLN A 145 -4.13 6.74 -6.57
C GLN A 145 -4.60 7.91 -7.46
N GLU A 146 -5.10 8.98 -6.86
CA GLU A 146 -5.62 10.16 -7.58
C GLU A 146 -4.53 10.82 -8.43
N GLU A 147 -3.33 11.04 -7.87
CA GLU A 147 -2.19 11.59 -8.62
C GLU A 147 -1.80 10.68 -9.79
N ALA A 148 -1.77 9.36 -9.58
CA ALA A 148 -1.44 8.40 -10.63
C ALA A 148 -2.51 8.36 -11.75
N GLU A 149 -3.79 8.40 -11.39
CA GLU A 149 -4.91 8.45 -12.33
C GLU A 149 -4.90 9.76 -13.13
N GLN A 150 -4.66 10.90 -12.48
CA GLN A 150 -4.55 12.20 -13.13
C GLN A 150 -3.40 12.20 -14.14
N ALA A 151 -2.22 11.72 -13.74
CA ALA A 151 -1.08 11.63 -14.66
C ALA A 151 -1.42 10.80 -15.90
N LEU A 152 -2.11 9.65 -15.74
CA LEU A 152 -2.56 8.82 -16.86
C LEU A 152 -3.54 9.55 -17.81
N GLN A 153 -4.39 10.41 -17.28
CA GLN A 153 -5.37 11.18 -18.07
C GLN A 153 -4.70 12.32 -18.85
N GLU A 154 -3.79 13.07 -18.23
CA GLU A 154 -3.12 14.23 -18.85
C GLU A 154 -2.35 13.88 -20.13
N GLN A 155 -1.75 12.69 -20.20
CA GLN A 155 -1.08 12.23 -21.42
C GLN A 155 -2.02 11.73 -22.51
N GLN A 156 -3.26 11.35 -22.19
CA GLN A 156 -4.23 10.98 -23.23
C GLN A 156 -4.74 12.22 -23.96
N VAL A 157 -4.75 13.36 -23.28
CA VAL A 157 -5.25 14.64 -23.82
C VAL A 157 -4.16 15.39 -24.61
N ARG A 158 -2.88 15.23 -24.27
CA ARG A 158 -1.78 15.86 -25.03
C ARG A 158 -1.45 15.02 -26.27
N PRO A 159 -1.65 15.52 -27.50
CA PRO A 159 -1.15 14.84 -28.70
C PRO A 159 0.37 14.73 -28.61
N PRO A 160 0.98 13.66 -29.16
CA PRO A 160 2.43 13.56 -29.22
C PRO A 160 2.96 14.74 -30.03
N THR A 161 3.63 15.67 -29.36
CA THR A 161 4.45 16.67 -30.03
C THR A 161 5.56 15.93 -30.75
N ALA A 162 5.45 15.92 -32.09
CA ALA A 162 6.41 15.35 -33.03
C ALA A 162 7.77 16.04 -32.95
#